data_AF-A0A154V4V6-F1
#
_entry.id   AF-A0A154V4V6-F1
#
_cell.length_a   1.000
_cell.length_b   1.000
_cell.length_c   1.000
_cell.angle_alpha   90.00
_cell.angle_beta   90.00
_cell.angle_gamma   90.00
#
_symmetry.space_group_name_H-M   'P 1'
#
loop_
_entity.id
_entity.type
_entity.pdbx_description
1 polymer ?
#
loop_
_entity_poly.entity_id
_entity_poly.type
_entity_poly.pdbx_seq_one_letter_code
_entity_poly.pdbx_strand_id
1 'polypeptide(L)'
;MLRSLTALAVAGSLAVAGVAVATPASAAAGGTFYSVPYDSSLFQVTTVAGRAEAQPASFETWRAAGFPAPQPAATQYVRFTWESTVQADSTAGDAAFSVSLTSAEWRRAGSPTPRTDRLPAASSILQYSGSGELFVVESESSFTDDPGYHQLTFAEYAHLGYPAVDTTSPRIFSKLSWNATLVGPVSSSGETGPVSFAVWDRFARPTPVVVASYDGDRFCHAAGAAEIRYVGKAAPEGMALTYREWVAAGSPEPATC
;
A
#
# COMPACT_ATOMS: atom_id res chain seq x y z
N MET A 1 -7.18 65.72 50.96
CA MET A 1 -7.04 65.72 52.44
C MET A 1 -6.82 64.27 52.87
N LEU A 2 -5.56 63.94 53.14
CA LEU A 2 -4.99 63.58 54.46
C LEU A 2 -5.23 62.09 54.79
N ARG A 3 -4.24 61.25 55.12
CA ARG A 3 -2.78 61.41 55.28
C ARG A 3 -2.21 60.03 55.68
N SER A 4 -0.93 59.80 55.34
CA SER A 4 0.08 59.13 56.20
C SER A 4 0.01 57.59 56.37
N LEU A 5 1.10 56.79 56.40
CA LEU A 5 2.53 57.02 56.66
C LEU A 5 3.42 55.97 55.98
N THR A 6 4.62 56.44 55.63
CA THR A 6 5.86 55.81 55.18
C THR A 6 6.63 55.07 56.29
N ALA A 7 7.38 54.00 55.92
CA ALA A 7 8.81 53.72 56.25
C ALA A 7 9.12 52.22 55.96
N LEU A 8 10.06 51.86 55.07
CA LEU A 8 11.53 51.72 55.24
C LEU A 8 11.93 50.82 56.45
N ALA A 9 12.85 49.84 56.40
CA ALA A 9 13.82 49.39 55.40
C ALA A 9 14.55 48.09 55.89
N VAL A 10 15.20 47.36 54.97
CA VAL A 10 16.53 46.65 55.12
C VAL A 10 16.55 45.40 56.02
N ALA A 11 17.18 44.25 55.75
CA ALA A 11 18.01 43.66 54.68
C ALA A 11 18.08 42.14 54.91
N GLY A 12 18.50 41.37 53.91
CA GLY A 12 18.87 39.96 54.09
C GLY A 12 19.09 39.20 52.79
N SER A 13 20.24 39.43 52.16
CA SER A 13 20.72 38.71 50.97
C SER A 13 21.10 37.26 51.28
N LEU A 14 20.57 36.32 50.50
CA LEU A 14 21.15 34.98 50.31
C LEU A 14 21.14 34.66 48.82
N ALA A 15 22.31 34.85 48.22
CA ALA A 15 22.63 34.41 46.87
C ALA A 15 22.66 32.88 46.86
N VAL A 16 21.71 32.26 46.16
CA VAL A 16 21.88 30.91 45.64
C VAL A 16 22.31 31.05 44.19
N ALA A 17 23.60 30.86 43.97
CA ALA A 17 24.19 30.65 42.66
C ALA A 17 23.58 29.37 42.06
N GLY A 18 22.45 29.53 41.38
CA GLY A 18 21.92 28.52 40.50
C GLY A 18 22.84 28.44 39.30
N VAL A 19 23.74 27.47 39.31
CA VAL A 19 24.44 27.03 38.10
C VAL A 19 23.35 26.64 37.12
N ALA A 20 23.00 27.55 36.21
CA ALA A 20 22.32 27.18 34.99
C ALA A 20 23.32 26.28 34.27
N VAL A 21 23.22 24.96 34.52
CA VAL A 21 23.74 23.98 33.59
C VAL A 21 22.98 24.30 32.31
N ALA A 22 23.61 25.07 31.44
CA ALA A 22 23.24 25.07 30.04
C ALA A 22 23.30 23.60 29.67
N THR A 23 22.13 22.95 29.64
CA THR A 23 21.99 21.70 28.93
C THR A 23 22.63 21.96 27.58
N PRO A 24 23.57 21.12 27.12
CA PRO A 24 24.05 21.27 25.77
C PRO A 24 22.78 21.34 24.93
N ALA A 25 22.59 22.44 24.20
CA ALA A 25 21.65 22.44 23.10
C ALA A 25 22.04 21.19 22.34
N SER A 26 21.19 20.15 22.40
CA SER A 26 21.40 18.95 21.61
C SER A 26 21.63 19.51 20.22
N ALA A 27 22.87 19.44 19.75
CA ALA A 27 23.20 19.84 18.39
C ALA A 27 22.19 19.06 17.56
N ALA A 28 21.21 19.74 16.98
CA ALA A 28 20.24 19.11 16.13
C ALA A 28 21.09 18.32 15.15
N ALA A 29 20.99 16.99 15.19
CA ALA A 29 21.72 16.15 14.27
C ALA A 29 21.27 16.61 12.89
N GLY A 30 22.09 17.46 12.26
CA GLY A 30 21.74 18.18 11.06
C GLY A 30 21.68 17.17 9.94
N GLY A 31 20.49 16.62 9.71
CA GLY A 31 20.27 15.71 8.60
C GLY A 31 20.48 16.42 7.28
N THR A 32 20.87 15.68 6.25
CA THR A 32 20.85 16.19 4.87
C THR A 32 19.40 16.28 4.40
N PHE A 33 19.02 17.45 3.89
CA PHE A 33 17.72 17.68 3.27
C PHE A 33 17.87 17.67 1.76
N TYR A 34 16.90 17.10 1.08
CA TYR A 34 16.89 16.97 -0.37
C TYR A 34 15.72 17.74 -0.96
N SER A 35 15.96 18.56 -1.96
CA SER A 35 14.93 19.22 -2.75
C SER A 35 14.65 18.45 -4.03
N VAL A 36 13.41 18.50 -4.50
CA VAL A 36 12.98 17.89 -5.77
C VAL A 36 12.61 18.97 -6.80
N PRO A 37 12.70 18.67 -8.11
CA PRO A 37 12.45 19.67 -9.16
C PRO A 37 10.96 20.00 -9.38
N TYR A 38 10.05 19.14 -8.93
CA TYR A 38 8.63 19.22 -9.26
C TYR A 38 7.78 19.94 -8.21
N ASP A 39 8.19 20.01 -6.94
CA ASP A 39 7.52 20.78 -5.88
C ASP A 39 8.48 21.55 -4.95
N SER A 40 7.98 22.16 -3.87
CA SER A 40 8.80 22.84 -2.85
C SER A 40 9.02 22.00 -1.59
N SER A 41 8.66 20.72 -1.62
CA SER A 41 8.84 19.81 -0.49
C SER A 41 10.32 19.50 -0.33
N LEU A 42 10.75 19.38 0.92
CA LEU A 42 12.06 18.84 1.26
C LEU A 42 11.90 17.42 1.76
N PHE A 43 12.86 16.57 1.47
CA PHE A 43 12.91 15.20 1.96
C PHE A 43 14.10 15.02 2.89
N GLN A 44 13.91 14.29 3.96
CA GLN A 44 14.97 13.82 4.83
C GLN A 44 15.11 12.31 4.68
N VAL A 45 16.35 11.82 4.66
CA VAL A 45 16.62 10.39 4.68
C VAL A 45 16.71 9.93 6.14
N THR A 46 15.87 8.96 6.49
CA THR A 46 15.89 8.28 7.79
C THR A 46 16.18 6.80 7.58
N THR A 47 16.58 6.11 8.65
CA THR A 47 16.73 4.65 8.62
C THR A 47 15.58 4.02 9.37
N VAL A 48 14.75 3.24 8.68
CA VAL A 48 13.61 2.52 9.25
C VAL A 48 13.85 1.03 9.00
N ALA A 49 13.77 0.22 10.06
CA ALA A 49 14.03 -1.23 10.00
C ALA A 49 15.34 -1.62 9.26
N GLY A 50 16.38 -0.78 9.35
CA GLY A 50 17.68 -1.01 8.70
C GLY A 50 17.75 -0.62 7.21
N ARG A 51 16.72 0.03 6.66
CA ARG A 51 16.68 0.53 5.28
C ARG A 51 16.61 2.05 5.26
N ALA A 52 17.24 2.68 4.26
CA ALA A 52 17.15 4.11 4.04
C ALA A 52 15.80 4.45 3.40
N GLU A 53 15.06 5.39 3.99
CA GLU A 53 13.77 5.86 3.52
C GLU A 53 13.77 7.38 3.42
N ALA A 54 13.18 7.91 2.35
CA ALA A 54 12.99 9.35 2.19
C ALA A 54 11.61 9.75 2.70
N GLN A 55 11.55 10.69 3.64
CA GLN A 55 10.31 11.18 4.22
C GLN A 55 10.19 12.69 4.04
N PRO A 56 8.98 13.24 3.79
CA PRO A 56 8.77 14.67 3.74
C PRO A 56 9.24 15.34 5.05
N ALA A 57 10.11 16.31 4.93
CA ALA A 57 10.63 17.10 6.04
C ALA A 57 9.70 18.27 6.34
N SER A 58 9.27 18.39 7.60
CA SER A 58 8.51 19.55 8.04
C SER A 58 9.38 20.81 8.08
N PHE A 59 8.75 21.98 7.96
CA PHE A 59 9.44 23.26 8.15
C PHE A 59 10.09 23.37 9.53
N GLU A 60 9.45 22.83 10.57
CA GLU A 60 9.99 22.86 11.94
C GLU A 60 11.26 22.02 12.06
N THR A 61 11.29 20.85 11.42
CA THR A 61 12.47 19.98 11.34
C THR A 61 13.62 20.69 10.62
N TRP A 62 13.33 21.30 9.46
CA TRP A 62 14.33 22.03 8.69
C TRP A 62 14.85 23.28 9.43
N ARG A 63 13.97 24.01 10.12
CA ARG A 63 14.33 25.14 11.00
C ARG A 63 15.19 24.71 12.17
N ALA A 64 14.82 23.63 12.85
CA ALA A 64 15.58 23.09 13.98
C ALA A 64 17.00 22.66 13.57
N ALA A 65 17.17 22.20 12.32
CA ALA A 65 18.48 21.91 11.74
C ALA A 65 19.27 23.15 11.30
N GLY A 66 18.73 24.37 11.45
CA GLY A 66 19.40 25.61 11.10
C GLY A 66 19.29 26.01 9.63
N PHE A 67 18.24 25.57 8.93
CA PHE A 67 18.01 25.85 7.50
C PHE A 67 19.19 25.48 6.59
N PRO A 68 19.74 24.24 6.70
CA PRO A 68 20.79 23.82 5.79
C PRO A 68 20.30 23.90 4.34
N ALA A 69 21.20 24.31 3.43
CA ALA A 69 20.90 24.34 2.00
C ALA A 69 20.56 22.92 1.52
N PRO A 70 19.37 22.69 0.93
CA PRO A 70 19.01 21.38 0.43
C PRO A 70 19.90 20.95 -0.73
N GLN A 71 20.19 19.65 -0.81
CA GLN A 71 20.83 19.05 -1.97
C GLN A 71 19.78 18.63 -3.00
N PRO A 72 20.02 18.78 -4.31
CA PRO A 72 19.08 18.30 -5.31
C PRO A 72 19.04 16.76 -5.30
N ALA A 73 17.85 16.18 -5.19
CA ALA A 73 17.64 14.76 -5.45
C ALA A 73 17.83 14.47 -6.95
N ALA A 74 18.42 13.32 -7.27
CA ALA A 74 18.47 12.86 -8.66
C ALA A 74 17.09 12.34 -9.06
N THR A 75 16.43 12.96 -10.03
CA THR A 75 15.06 12.59 -10.44
C THR A 75 15.02 12.12 -11.88
N GLN A 76 14.40 10.97 -12.09
CA GLN A 76 13.99 10.44 -13.39
C GLN A 76 12.46 10.44 -13.46
N TYR A 77 11.91 10.46 -14.68
CA TYR A 77 10.48 10.47 -14.87
C TYR A 77 10.06 9.24 -15.63
N VAL A 78 9.12 8.50 -15.04
CA VAL A 78 8.66 7.21 -15.54
C VAL A 78 7.14 7.28 -15.66
N ARG A 79 6.57 6.54 -16.59
CA ARG A 79 5.13 6.42 -16.74
C ARG A 79 4.80 5.00 -17.18
N PHE A 80 3.77 4.42 -16.58
CA PHE A 80 3.23 3.16 -17.07
C PHE A 80 2.63 3.32 -18.47
N THR A 81 2.60 2.24 -19.25
CA THR A 81 1.99 2.28 -20.59
C THR A 81 0.46 2.26 -20.55
N TRP A 82 -0.14 1.81 -19.44
CA TRP A 82 -1.57 1.75 -19.22
C TRP A 82 -2.16 2.98 -18.53
N GLU A 83 -1.33 3.93 -18.07
CA GLU A 83 -1.76 5.13 -17.35
C GLU A 83 -1.18 6.41 -17.93
N SER A 84 -1.86 7.53 -17.63
CA SER A 84 -1.41 8.88 -18.03
C SER A 84 -0.55 9.58 -16.97
N THR A 85 -0.59 9.10 -15.72
CA THR A 85 0.09 9.70 -14.56
C THR A 85 1.60 9.51 -14.66
N VAL A 86 2.36 10.61 -14.66
CA VAL A 86 3.82 10.57 -14.63
C VAL A 86 4.29 10.41 -13.18
N GLN A 87 5.21 9.49 -12.96
CA GLN A 87 5.91 9.28 -11.70
C GLN A 87 7.27 9.98 -11.74
N ALA A 88 7.63 10.64 -10.64
CA ALA A 88 8.98 11.15 -10.41
C ALA A 88 9.76 10.18 -9.50
N ASP A 89 10.62 9.37 -10.11
CA ASP A 89 11.54 8.48 -9.41
C ASP A 89 12.76 9.27 -8.95
N SER A 90 12.82 9.54 -7.65
CA SER A 90 13.86 10.36 -7.05
C SER A 90 14.78 9.55 -6.14
N THR A 91 16.06 9.90 -6.14
CA THR A 91 17.07 9.33 -5.24
C THR A 91 17.63 10.45 -4.36
N ALA A 92 17.47 10.28 -3.05
CA ALA A 92 17.95 11.17 -1.99
C ALA A 92 18.95 10.38 -1.12
N GLY A 93 20.25 10.62 -1.31
CA GLY A 93 21.29 9.80 -0.68
C GLY A 93 21.13 8.32 -1.06
N ASP A 94 20.99 7.45 -0.06
CA ASP A 94 20.79 6.01 -0.26
C ASP A 94 19.31 5.60 -0.35
N ALA A 95 18.37 6.56 -0.25
CA ALA A 95 16.94 6.28 -0.35
C ALA A 95 16.41 6.59 -1.76
N ALA A 96 15.60 5.69 -2.30
CA ALA A 96 14.83 5.89 -3.53
C ALA A 96 13.33 5.97 -3.20
N PHE A 97 12.60 6.81 -3.94
CA PHE A 97 11.15 6.98 -3.78
C PHE A 97 10.51 7.45 -5.08
N SER A 98 9.20 7.26 -5.22
CA SER A 98 8.42 7.69 -6.39
C SER A 98 7.23 8.55 -5.97
N VAL A 99 6.95 9.61 -6.72
CA VAL A 99 5.76 10.46 -6.50
C VAL A 99 4.95 10.64 -7.77
N SER A 100 3.65 10.38 -7.68
CA SER A 100 2.68 10.69 -8.75
C SER A 100 2.58 12.19 -8.94
N LEU A 101 2.92 12.68 -10.13
CA LEU A 101 2.89 14.11 -10.43
C LEU A 101 1.51 14.55 -10.91
N THR A 102 1.03 15.65 -10.35
CA THR A 102 -0.03 16.44 -10.97
C THR A 102 0.48 17.12 -12.25
N SER A 103 -0.45 17.54 -13.11
CA SER A 103 -0.12 18.31 -14.32
C SER A 103 0.65 19.61 -14.03
N ALA A 104 0.47 20.21 -12.84
CA ALA A 104 1.17 21.44 -12.45
C ALA A 104 2.62 21.16 -12.05
N GLU A 105 2.84 20.14 -11.21
CA GLU A 105 4.18 19.68 -10.81
C GLU A 105 4.98 19.20 -12.01
N TRP A 106 4.34 18.50 -12.93
CA TRP A 106 4.98 18.05 -14.16
C TRP A 106 5.46 19.20 -15.05
N ARG A 107 4.63 20.24 -15.19
CA ARG A 107 5.03 21.47 -15.89
C ARG A 107 6.16 22.20 -15.17
N ARG A 108 6.14 22.25 -13.83
CA ARG A 108 7.19 22.86 -13.01
C ARG A 108 8.54 22.14 -13.19
N ALA A 109 8.51 20.82 -13.33
CA ALA A 109 9.66 19.99 -13.69
C ALA A 109 10.18 20.18 -15.14
N GLY A 110 9.49 21.00 -15.96
CA GLY A 110 9.87 21.22 -17.36
C GLY A 110 9.27 20.22 -18.36
N SER A 111 8.36 19.35 -17.93
CA SER A 111 7.70 18.34 -18.77
C SER A 111 8.63 17.45 -19.63
N PRO A 112 9.73 16.89 -19.08
CA PRO A 112 10.62 16.01 -19.84
C PRO A 112 9.88 14.79 -20.42
N THR A 113 10.38 14.13 -21.47
CA THR A 113 9.69 12.91 -21.96
C THR A 113 9.85 11.78 -20.92
N PRO A 114 8.75 11.19 -20.39
CA PRO A 114 8.86 10.13 -19.41
C PRO A 114 9.31 8.83 -20.09
N ARG A 115 10.12 8.05 -19.37
CA ARG A 115 10.43 6.66 -19.75
C ARG A 115 9.22 5.78 -19.51
N THR A 116 9.06 4.76 -20.33
CA THR A 116 7.97 3.78 -20.19
C THR A 116 8.47 2.34 -20.17
N ASP A 117 9.77 2.14 -20.34
CA ASP A 117 10.45 0.85 -20.52
C ASP A 117 10.94 0.25 -19.19
N ARG A 118 10.43 0.75 -18.06
CA ARG A 118 10.78 0.29 -16.72
C ARG A 118 9.66 0.61 -15.74
N LEU A 119 9.64 -0.10 -14.62
CA LEU A 119 8.78 0.22 -13.49
C LEU A 119 9.33 1.43 -12.71
N PRO A 120 8.44 2.25 -12.12
CA PRO A 120 8.80 3.18 -11.06
C PRO A 120 9.48 2.47 -9.89
N ALA A 121 10.35 3.19 -9.16
CA ALA A 121 11.07 2.64 -8.01
C ALA A 121 10.13 2.10 -6.91
N ALA A 122 8.95 2.70 -6.73
CA ALA A 122 7.94 2.31 -5.75
C ALA A 122 7.02 1.14 -6.16
N SER A 123 7.38 0.42 -7.23
CA SER A 123 6.56 -0.63 -7.82
C SER A 123 7.27 -1.98 -7.84
N SER A 124 6.50 -3.06 -7.78
CA SER A 124 7.03 -4.43 -7.84
C SER A 124 6.16 -5.34 -8.71
N ILE A 125 6.73 -6.45 -9.16
CA ILE A 125 6.04 -7.54 -9.84
C ILE A 125 5.56 -8.57 -8.82
N LEU A 126 4.24 -8.74 -8.76
CA LEU A 126 3.54 -9.71 -7.96
C LEU A 126 3.03 -10.87 -8.82
N GLN A 127 3.09 -12.08 -8.28
CA GLN A 127 2.38 -13.24 -8.80
C GLN A 127 1.53 -13.88 -7.70
N TYR A 128 0.27 -14.23 -7.98
CA TYR A 128 -0.55 -15.00 -7.04
C TYR A 128 -0.28 -16.49 -7.19
N SER A 129 -0.23 -17.25 -6.09
CA SER A 129 0.12 -18.69 -6.09
C SER A 129 -0.80 -19.57 -6.95
N GLY A 130 -2.02 -19.10 -7.25
CA GLY A 130 -2.99 -19.81 -8.09
C GLY A 130 -3.11 -19.30 -9.54
N SER A 131 -2.31 -18.31 -9.95
CA SER A 131 -2.38 -17.73 -11.29
C SER A 131 -1.00 -17.62 -11.94
N GLY A 132 -0.93 -17.93 -13.23
CA GLY A 132 0.26 -17.68 -14.06
C GLY A 132 0.39 -16.22 -14.51
N GLU A 133 -0.56 -15.36 -14.15
CA GLU A 133 -0.58 -13.95 -14.52
C GLU A 133 0.37 -13.14 -13.62
N LEU A 134 0.89 -12.05 -14.17
CA LEU A 134 1.78 -11.12 -13.47
C LEU A 134 1.05 -9.80 -13.22
N PHE A 135 1.33 -9.19 -12.08
CA PHE A 135 0.69 -7.96 -11.65
C PHE A 135 1.75 -6.94 -11.24
N VAL A 136 1.57 -5.68 -11.59
CA VAL A 136 2.31 -4.58 -10.99
C VAL A 136 1.57 -4.15 -9.73
N VAL A 137 2.30 -4.01 -8.63
CA VAL A 137 1.80 -3.45 -7.38
C VAL A 137 2.55 -2.16 -7.08
N GLU A 138 1.81 -1.06 -6.99
CA GLU A 138 2.31 0.22 -6.49
C GLU A 138 2.11 0.23 -4.98
N SER A 139 3.15 0.00 -4.19
CA SER A 139 2.93 -0.15 -2.73
C SER A 139 4.03 0.37 -1.82
N GLU A 140 5.27 0.57 -2.29
CA GLU A 140 6.37 0.73 -1.33
C GLU A 140 6.87 2.17 -1.17
N SER A 141 6.44 3.11 -2.02
CA SER A 141 6.89 4.52 -1.88
C SER A 141 5.98 5.56 -2.55
N SER A 142 4.84 5.15 -3.13
CA SER A 142 3.77 6.08 -3.44
C SER A 142 3.13 6.46 -2.12
N PHE A 143 3.04 7.74 -1.80
CA PHE A 143 2.42 8.26 -0.56
C PHE A 143 0.89 8.03 -0.54
N THR A 144 0.44 6.81 -0.83
CA THR A 144 -0.93 6.40 -1.09
C THR A 144 -1.29 5.22 -0.19
N ASP A 145 -2.40 5.31 0.54
CA ASP A 145 -2.85 4.27 1.47
C ASP A 145 -3.50 3.05 0.78
N ASP A 146 -3.75 3.12 -0.53
CA ASP A 146 -4.34 2.03 -1.31
C ASP A 146 -3.40 1.64 -2.46
N PRO A 147 -2.80 0.44 -2.42
CA PRO A 147 -1.90 0.02 -3.48
C PRO A 147 -2.66 -0.22 -4.78
N GLY A 148 -2.16 0.37 -5.87
CA GLY A 148 -2.65 0.11 -7.22
C GLY A 148 -2.21 -1.29 -7.69
N TYR A 149 -3.13 -2.04 -8.30
CA TYR A 149 -2.84 -3.32 -8.95
C TYR A 149 -3.15 -3.22 -10.44
N HIS A 150 -2.21 -3.66 -11.28
CA HIS A 150 -2.43 -3.78 -12.72
C HIS A 150 -2.00 -5.15 -13.22
N GLN A 151 -2.89 -5.89 -13.88
CA GLN A 151 -2.53 -7.15 -14.54
C GLN A 151 -1.75 -6.86 -15.82
N LEU A 152 -0.52 -7.33 -15.90
CA LEU A 152 0.31 -7.16 -17.09
C LEU A 152 -0.20 -8.04 -18.23
N THR A 153 -0.40 -7.40 -19.39
CA THR A 153 -0.43 -8.12 -20.66
C THR A 153 0.97 -8.58 -21.04
N PHE A 154 1.06 -9.56 -21.96
CA PHE A 154 2.35 -10.01 -22.47
C PHE A 154 3.15 -8.88 -23.14
N ALA A 155 2.47 -7.97 -23.86
CA ALA A 155 3.13 -6.84 -24.52
C ALA A 155 3.73 -5.85 -23.52
N GLU A 156 3.02 -5.56 -22.42
CA GLU A 156 3.54 -4.71 -21.35
C GLU A 156 4.70 -5.38 -20.62
N TYR A 157 4.60 -6.68 -20.33
CA TYR A 157 5.68 -7.44 -19.72
C TYR A 157 6.96 -7.44 -20.59
N ALA A 158 6.80 -7.61 -21.91
CA ALA A 158 7.90 -7.54 -22.86
C ALA A 158 8.48 -6.12 -22.99
N HIS A 159 7.63 -5.08 -22.98
CA HIS A 159 8.06 -3.68 -23.05
C HIS A 159 8.90 -3.27 -21.83
N LEU A 160 8.60 -3.84 -20.66
CA LEU A 160 9.38 -3.68 -19.43
C LEU A 160 10.69 -4.50 -19.41
N GLY A 161 10.96 -5.29 -20.45
CA GLY A 161 12.18 -6.10 -20.54
C GLY A 161 12.13 -7.41 -19.74
N TYR A 162 10.94 -7.98 -19.54
CA TYR A 162 10.73 -9.24 -18.81
C TYR A 162 11.25 -9.20 -17.36
N PRO A 163 10.79 -8.27 -16.51
CA PRO A 163 11.21 -8.22 -15.11
C PRO A 163 10.95 -9.55 -14.38
N ALA A 164 11.77 -9.84 -13.38
CA ALA A 164 11.55 -10.99 -12.51
C ALA A 164 10.35 -10.75 -11.59
N VAL A 165 9.80 -11.83 -11.02
CA VAL A 165 8.78 -11.73 -9.96
C VAL A 165 9.48 -11.34 -8.66
N ASP A 166 9.07 -10.23 -8.07
CA ASP A 166 9.60 -9.75 -6.78
C ASP A 166 8.92 -10.48 -5.62
N THR A 167 7.61 -10.71 -5.72
CA THR A 167 6.81 -11.33 -4.65
C THR A 167 5.83 -12.36 -5.19
N THR A 168 5.80 -13.53 -4.56
CA THR A 168 4.72 -14.51 -4.75
C THR A 168 3.75 -14.42 -3.57
N SER A 169 2.52 -13.97 -3.85
CA SER A 169 1.46 -13.89 -2.84
C SER A 169 0.83 -15.27 -2.62
N PRO A 170 0.64 -15.69 -1.36
CA PRO A 170 -0.07 -16.94 -1.04
C PRO A 170 -1.59 -16.84 -1.26
N ARG A 171 -2.11 -15.64 -1.60
CA ARG A 171 -3.54 -15.45 -1.85
C ARG A 171 -3.96 -16.20 -3.11
N ILE A 172 -5.10 -16.87 -3.04
CA ILE A 172 -5.68 -17.62 -4.14
C ILE A 172 -7.13 -17.18 -4.29
N PHE A 173 -7.54 -16.95 -5.54
CA PHE A 173 -8.94 -16.82 -5.93
C PHE A 173 -9.35 -18.11 -6.62
N SER A 174 -10.50 -18.63 -6.27
CA SER A 174 -11.01 -19.89 -6.80
C SER A 174 -12.52 -19.85 -6.99
N LYS A 175 -13.04 -20.75 -7.80
CA LYS A 175 -14.48 -20.97 -7.96
C LYS A 175 -14.74 -22.44 -8.23
N LEU A 176 -15.95 -22.88 -7.94
CA LEU A 176 -16.36 -24.23 -8.31
C LEU A 176 -16.53 -24.31 -9.83
N SER A 177 -16.35 -25.50 -10.41
CA SER A 177 -16.59 -25.74 -11.84
C SER A 177 -18.04 -25.46 -12.24
N TRP A 178 -18.97 -25.59 -11.28
CA TRP A 178 -20.41 -25.52 -11.48
C TRP A 178 -21.09 -24.30 -10.82
N ASN A 179 -20.36 -23.54 -10.00
CA ASN A 179 -20.87 -22.34 -9.33
C ASN A 179 -19.92 -21.14 -9.52
N ALA A 180 -20.49 -19.98 -9.82
CA ALA A 180 -19.74 -18.77 -10.19
C ALA A 180 -19.27 -17.93 -8.99
N THR A 181 -19.68 -18.26 -7.75
CA THR A 181 -19.24 -17.55 -6.55
C THR A 181 -17.73 -17.68 -6.41
N LEU A 182 -17.07 -16.52 -6.37
CA LEU A 182 -15.65 -16.42 -6.13
C LEU A 182 -15.36 -16.66 -4.65
N VAL A 183 -14.38 -17.50 -4.38
CA VAL A 183 -13.81 -17.73 -3.06
C VAL A 183 -12.40 -17.16 -3.05
N GLY A 184 -12.13 -16.29 -2.08
CA GLY A 184 -10.84 -15.61 -1.94
C GLY A 184 -10.62 -15.12 -0.51
N PRO A 185 -9.59 -14.29 -0.27
CA PRO A 185 -9.30 -13.76 1.05
C PRO A 185 -10.42 -12.82 1.54
N VAL A 186 -10.98 -13.09 2.70
CA VAL A 186 -12.01 -12.24 3.36
C VAL A 186 -11.46 -11.48 4.58
N SER A 187 -10.24 -11.81 5.01
CA SER A 187 -9.56 -11.12 6.11
C SER A 187 -8.05 -10.99 5.86
N SER A 188 -7.38 -10.17 6.66
CA SER A 188 -5.93 -10.07 6.69
C SER A 188 -5.25 -11.28 7.36
N SER A 189 -5.98 -12.08 8.14
CA SER A 189 -5.46 -13.28 8.81
C SER A 189 -5.38 -14.53 7.91
N GLY A 190 -5.77 -14.40 6.64
CA GLY A 190 -5.72 -15.50 5.67
C GLY A 190 -7.00 -16.34 5.60
N GLU A 191 -8.08 -15.92 6.26
CA GLU A 191 -9.38 -16.56 6.11
C GLU A 191 -9.88 -16.42 4.66
N THR A 192 -10.44 -17.51 4.13
CA THR A 192 -11.00 -17.55 2.77
C THR A 192 -12.50 -17.80 2.81
N GLY A 193 -13.25 -17.07 1.99
CA GLY A 193 -14.71 -17.21 1.87
C GLY A 193 -15.22 -16.55 0.59
N PRO A 194 -16.55 -16.42 0.43
CA PRO A 194 -17.14 -15.74 -0.71
C PRO A 194 -16.66 -14.28 -0.79
N VAL A 195 -16.18 -13.86 -1.95
CA VAL A 195 -15.74 -12.48 -2.19
C VAL A 195 -16.61 -11.80 -3.23
N SER A 196 -16.86 -10.51 -3.02
CA SER A 196 -17.59 -9.68 -3.98
C SER A 196 -16.72 -9.34 -5.19
N PHE A 197 -17.35 -8.89 -6.27
CA PHE A 197 -16.64 -8.36 -7.42
C PHE A 197 -15.69 -7.23 -7.02
N ALA A 198 -16.11 -6.31 -6.14
CA ALA A 198 -15.27 -5.19 -5.70
C ALA A 198 -13.98 -5.66 -4.98
N VAL A 199 -14.06 -6.73 -4.19
CA VAL A 199 -12.87 -7.31 -3.56
C VAL A 199 -11.96 -7.93 -4.62
N TRP A 200 -12.51 -8.74 -5.53
CA TRP A 200 -11.73 -9.35 -6.61
C TRP A 200 -11.09 -8.30 -7.55
N ASP A 201 -11.83 -7.24 -7.86
CA ASP A 201 -11.39 -6.11 -8.69
C ASP A 201 -10.24 -5.34 -8.06
N ARG A 202 -10.28 -5.13 -6.74
CA ARG A 202 -9.17 -4.53 -5.98
C ARG A 202 -7.85 -5.27 -6.16
N PHE A 203 -7.89 -6.60 -6.33
CA PHE A 203 -6.69 -7.41 -6.55
C PHE A 203 -6.32 -7.55 -8.03
N ALA A 204 -6.88 -6.71 -8.90
CA ALA A 204 -6.77 -6.73 -10.36
C ALA A 204 -7.31 -8.00 -11.02
N ARG A 205 -8.32 -8.62 -10.40
CA ARG A 205 -9.11 -9.73 -10.97
C ARG A 205 -8.27 -10.92 -11.46
N PRO A 206 -7.39 -11.51 -10.62
CA PRO A 206 -6.63 -12.68 -11.02
C PRO A 206 -7.57 -13.80 -11.45
N THR A 207 -7.20 -14.51 -12.52
CA THR A 207 -7.96 -15.64 -13.05
C THR A 207 -8.17 -16.67 -11.94
N PRO A 208 -9.43 -16.96 -11.55
CA PRO A 208 -9.70 -17.89 -10.47
C PRO A 208 -9.34 -19.32 -10.84
N VAL A 209 -8.75 -20.06 -9.91
CA VAL A 209 -8.57 -21.51 -10.02
C VAL A 209 -9.95 -22.18 -10.02
N VAL A 210 -10.22 -23.02 -11.00
CA VAL A 210 -11.46 -23.80 -11.04
C VAL A 210 -11.25 -25.11 -10.28
N VAL A 211 -12.04 -25.31 -9.23
CA VAL A 211 -11.99 -26.52 -8.39
C VAL A 211 -13.29 -27.32 -8.50
N ALA A 212 -13.23 -28.62 -8.25
CA ALA A 212 -14.42 -29.47 -8.24
C ALA A 212 -15.24 -29.32 -6.94
N SER A 213 -14.54 -29.18 -5.81
CA SER A 213 -15.10 -29.06 -4.46
C SER A 213 -14.11 -28.34 -3.54
N TYR A 214 -14.62 -27.78 -2.45
CA TYR A 214 -13.83 -27.36 -1.29
C TYR A 214 -13.95 -28.37 -0.14
N ASP A 215 -12.97 -28.35 0.77
CA ASP A 215 -13.04 -29.12 2.00
C ASP A 215 -14.26 -28.70 2.83
N GLY A 216 -15.05 -29.69 3.26
CA GLY A 216 -16.25 -29.49 4.07
C GLY A 216 -17.54 -29.19 3.28
N ASP A 217 -17.47 -29.18 1.95
CA ASP A 217 -18.64 -29.07 1.08
C ASP A 217 -19.63 -30.22 1.33
N ARG A 218 -20.91 -29.87 1.42
CA ARG A 218 -22.00 -30.81 1.67
C ARG A 218 -23.17 -30.54 0.74
N PHE A 219 -23.78 -31.62 0.28
CA PHE A 219 -25.03 -31.62 -0.47
C PHE A 219 -26.10 -32.20 0.45
N CYS A 220 -27.13 -31.42 0.71
CA CYS A 220 -28.12 -31.67 1.73
C CYS A 220 -29.53 -31.71 1.11
N HIS A 221 -30.41 -32.53 1.65
CA HIS A 221 -31.85 -32.38 1.46
C HIS A 221 -32.54 -32.43 2.83
N ALA A 222 -33.60 -31.64 3.00
CA ALA A 222 -34.44 -31.76 4.19
C ALA A 222 -35.30 -33.02 4.10
N ALA A 223 -35.58 -33.68 5.24
CA ALA A 223 -36.42 -34.88 5.26
C ALA A 223 -37.79 -34.60 4.62
N GLY A 224 -38.10 -35.31 3.52
CA GLY A 224 -39.34 -35.13 2.74
C GLY A 224 -39.32 -33.96 1.74
N ALA A 225 -38.22 -33.22 1.61
CA ALA A 225 -38.04 -32.18 0.60
C ALA A 225 -37.38 -32.74 -0.66
N ALA A 226 -37.85 -32.27 -1.82
CA ALA A 226 -37.24 -32.58 -3.12
C ALA A 226 -36.06 -31.65 -3.48
N GLU A 227 -35.86 -30.58 -2.71
CA GLU A 227 -34.80 -29.59 -2.94
C GLU A 227 -33.45 -30.12 -2.43
N ILE A 228 -32.44 -30.06 -3.29
CA ILE A 228 -31.04 -30.29 -2.93
C ILE A 228 -30.39 -28.93 -2.67
N ARG A 229 -29.74 -28.78 -1.53
CA ARG A 229 -28.98 -27.60 -1.14
C ARG A 229 -27.49 -27.91 -1.10
N TYR A 230 -26.67 -26.99 -1.58
CA TYR A 230 -25.23 -27.00 -1.34
C TYR A 230 -24.92 -26.11 -0.14
N VAL A 231 -24.11 -26.60 0.79
CA VAL A 231 -23.54 -25.85 1.90
C VAL A 231 -22.04 -26.03 1.88
N GLY A 232 -21.30 -24.94 1.80
CA GLY A 232 -19.85 -25.01 1.68
C GLY A 232 -19.21 -23.64 1.60
N LYS A 233 -17.91 -23.60 1.30
CA LYS A 233 -17.14 -22.34 1.34
C LYS A 233 -17.67 -21.29 0.37
N ALA A 234 -18.22 -21.69 -0.78
CA ALA A 234 -18.82 -20.79 -1.75
C ALA A 234 -20.26 -20.36 -1.40
N ALA A 235 -20.93 -21.04 -0.46
CA ALA A 235 -22.29 -20.72 -0.02
C ALA A 235 -22.45 -21.10 1.47
N PRO A 236 -21.92 -20.29 2.40
CA PRO A 236 -21.90 -20.64 3.82
C PRO A 236 -23.31 -20.70 4.44
N GLU A 237 -24.25 -19.89 3.94
CA GLU A 237 -25.66 -19.92 4.35
C GLU A 237 -26.49 -21.00 3.63
N GLY A 238 -25.84 -21.71 2.69
CA GLY A 238 -26.45 -22.69 1.83
C GLY A 238 -27.22 -22.09 0.64
N MET A 239 -27.18 -22.77 -0.50
CA MET A 239 -27.94 -22.41 -1.71
C MET A 239 -28.74 -23.60 -2.22
N ALA A 240 -29.97 -23.34 -2.68
CA ALA A 240 -30.72 -24.32 -3.45
C ALA A 240 -30.02 -24.56 -4.79
N LEU A 241 -29.87 -25.82 -5.18
CA LEU A 241 -29.30 -26.19 -6.48
C LEU A 241 -30.41 -26.36 -7.51
N THR A 242 -30.19 -25.79 -8.69
CA THR A 242 -30.90 -26.26 -9.88
C THR A 242 -30.43 -27.67 -10.25
N TYR A 243 -31.27 -28.42 -10.96
CA TYR A 243 -30.88 -29.74 -11.49
C TYR A 243 -29.59 -29.66 -12.33
N ARG A 244 -29.42 -28.59 -13.12
CA ARG A 244 -28.22 -28.37 -13.93
C ARG A 244 -26.97 -28.20 -13.06
N GLU A 245 -27.04 -27.43 -11.98
CA GLU A 245 -25.91 -27.25 -11.06
C GLU A 245 -25.58 -28.53 -10.32
N TRP A 246 -26.58 -29.30 -9.87
CA TRP A 246 -26.35 -30.60 -9.23
C TRP A 246 -25.68 -31.60 -10.17
N VAL A 247 -26.12 -31.67 -11.44
CA VAL A 247 -25.48 -32.51 -12.46
C VAL A 247 -24.06 -32.01 -12.78
N ALA A 248 -23.86 -30.70 -12.90
CA ALA A 248 -22.53 -30.13 -13.15
C ALA A 248 -21.57 -30.34 -11.95
N ALA A 249 -22.11 -30.46 -10.74
CA ALA A 249 -21.37 -30.86 -9.53
C ALA A 249 -21.06 -32.36 -9.47
N GLY A 250 -21.48 -33.16 -10.46
CA GLY A 250 -21.25 -34.60 -10.52
C GLY A 250 -22.36 -35.45 -9.88
N SER A 251 -23.54 -34.90 -9.68
CA SER A 251 -24.69 -35.58 -9.07
C SER A 251 -24.39 -36.26 -7.73
N PRO A 252 -23.75 -35.57 -6.77
CA PRO A 252 -23.45 -36.14 -5.46
C PRO A 252 -24.74 -36.56 -4.74
N GLU A 253 -24.70 -37.72 -4.06
CA GLU A 253 -25.81 -38.20 -3.26
C GLU A 253 -26.04 -37.26 -2.07
N PRO A 254 -27.22 -36.61 -1.96
CA PRO A 254 -27.45 -35.66 -0.88
C PRO A 254 -27.66 -36.38 0.45
N ALA A 255 -26.94 -35.96 1.48
CA ALA A 255 -27.18 -36.40 2.85
C ALA A 255 -28.44 -35.72 3.43
N THR A 256 -29.04 -36.33 4.45
CA THR A 256 -30.08 -35.65 5.23
C THR A 256 -29.46 -34.60 6.13
N CYS A 257 -29.98 -33.40 6.02
CA CYS A 257 -29.72 -32.24 6.88
C CYS A 257 -31.10 -31.68 7.31
#